data_AF-A0A954LKI4-F1
#
_entry.id   AF-A0A954LKI4-F1
#
_cell.length_a   1.000
_cell.length_b   1.000
_cell.length_c   1.000
_cell.angle_alpha   90.00
_cell.angle_beta   90.00
_cell.angle_gamma   90.00
#
_symmetry.space_group_name_H-M   'P 1'
#
loop_
_entity.id
_entity.type
_entity.pdbx_description
1 polymer ?
#
loop_
_entity_poly.entity_id
_entity_poly.type
_entity_poly.pdbx_seq_one_letter_code
_entity_poly.pdbx_strand_id
1 'polypeptide(L)'
;MRTHLLILGLLVTSTTNAANRPNILYIMSDDHAAHAISAYGGRLAKVAPTPNIDRLAREGAILTNVFCTNSICSPSRACVLTGQYDHVNGAFG
;
A
#
# COMPACT_ATOMS: atom_id res chain seq x y z
N MET A 1 14.35 38.86 -57.03
CA MET A 1 13.26 39.13 -56.07
C MET A 1 12.42 37.87 -55.91
N ARG A 2 12.76 36.98 -54.96
CA ARG A 2 11.97 35.77 -54.64
C ARG A 2 12.01 35.59 -53.12
N THR A 3 11.05 36.18 -52.44
CA THR A 3 10.92 36.13 -50.98
C THR A 3 10.05 34.92 -50.64
N HIS A 4 10.67 33.84 -50.16
CA HIS A 4 9.96 32.67 -49.64
C HIS A 4 9.56 32.93 -48.18
N LEU A 5 8.25 33.03 -47.93
CA LEU A 5 7.68 33.19 -46.61
C LEU A 5 7.56 31.81 -45.93
N LEU A 6 8.44 31.50 -44.98
CA LEU A 6 8.39 30.30 -44.15
C LEU A 6 7.58 30.60 -42.88
N ILE A 7 6.37 30.04 -42.79
CA ILE A 7 5.55 30.04 -41.58
C ILE A 7 6.00 28.87 -40.71
N LEU A 8 6.68 29.17 -39.60
CA LEU A 8 7.08 28.19 -38.59
C LEU A 8 5.87 27.93 -37.66
N GLY A 9 5.14 26.85 -37.91
CA GLY A 9 4.04 26.40 -37.06
C GLY A 9 4.55 25.84 -35.73
N LEU A 10 4.21 26.51 -34.62
CA LEU A 10 4.48 26.03 -33.26
C LEU A 10 3.54 24.85 -32.96
N LEU A 11 4.09 23.63 -32.97
CA LEU A 11 3.37 22.42 -32.57
C LEU A 11 3.28 22.39 -31.04
N VAL A 12 2.17 22.87 -30.48
CA VAL A 12 1.85 22.70 -29.05
C VAL A 12 1.45 21.26 -28.83
N THR A 13 2.38 20.43 -28.37
CA THR A 13 2.08 19.05 -27.95
C THR A 13 1.37 19.09 -26.59
N SER A 14 0.08 18.75 -26.60
CA SER A 14 -0.67 18.55 -25.36
C SER A 14 -0.15 17.28 -24.69
N THR A 15 0.53 17.41 -23.55
CA THR A 15 0.89 16.26 -22.71
C THR A 15 -0.40 15.67 -22.13
N THR A 16 -0.82 14.52 -22.64
CA THR A 16 -1.89 13.73 -22.04
C THR A 16 -1.48 13.35 -20.62
N ASN A 17 -2.07 14.03 -19.63
CA ASN A 17 -1.90 13.74 -18.22
C ASN A 17 -2.52 12.36 -17.96
N ALA A 18 -1.71 11.30 -18.03
CA ALA A 18 -2.13 9.96 -17.66
C ALA A 18 -2.81 10.05 -16.28
N ALA A 19 -4.02 9.48 -16.16
CA ALA A 19 -4.80 9.59 -14.94
C ALA A 19 -3.94 9.18 -13.73
N ASN A 20 -3.86 10.04 -12.71
CA ASN A 20 -3.13 9.87 -11.45
C ASN A 20 -3.72 8.73 -10.60
N ARG A 21 -3.77 7.50 -11.13
CA ARG A 21 -4.29 6.31 -10.46
C ARG A 21 -3.09 5.46 -10.02
N PRO A 22 -2.69 5.50 -8.74
CA PRO A 22 -1.58 4.70 -8.28
C PRO A 22 -1.91 3.21 -8.35
N ASN A 23 -0.88 2.38 -8.53
CA ASN A 23 -1.01 0.94 -8.32
C ASN A 23 -1.06 0.66 -6.82
N ILE A 24 -2.01 -0.15 -6.38
CA ILE A 24 -2.16 -0.55 -4.97
C ILE A 24 -1.71 -1.99 -4.81
N LEU A 25 -0.70 -2.22 -3.97
CA LEU A 25 -0.24 -3.55 -3.58
C LEU A 25 -0.58 -3.77 -2.09
N TYR A 26 -1.47 -4.73 -1.82
CA TYR A 26 -1.83 -5.15 -0.46
C TYR A 26 -1.08 -6.44 -0.10
N ILE A 27 -0.26 -6.40 0.95
CA ILE A 27 0.50 -7.54 1.46
C ILE A 27 -0.01 -7.87 2.86
N MET A 28 -0.46 -9.10 3.06
CA MET A 28 -0.91 -9.61 4.35
C MET A 28 -0.12 -10.87 4.70
N SER A 29 0.28 -10.98 5.97
CA SER A 29 0.94 -12.17 6.53
C SER A 29 0.03 -12.77 7.60
N ASP A 30 -0.10 -14.10 7.59
CA ASP A 30 -0.89 -14.81 8.60
C ASP A 30 -0.12 -14.91 9.93
N ASP A 31 -0.84 -14.87 11.05
CA ASP A 31 -0.34 -14.95 12.43
C ASP A 31 0.86 -14.04 12.77
N HIS A 32 0.99 -12.91 12.07
CA HIS A 32 2.16 -12.05 12.18
C HIS A 32 2.00 -11.02 13.30
N ALA A 33 2.49 -11.35 14.49
CA ALA A 33 2.48 -10.44 15.63
C ALA A 33 3.34 -9.19 15.35
N ALA A 34 2.88 -8.01 15.79
CA ALA A 34 3.61 -6.75 15.63
C ALA A 34 5.04 -6.81 16.20
N HIS A 35 5.22 -7.51 17.33
CA HIS A 35 6.52 -7.70 17.98
C HIS A 35 7.52 -8.55 17.18
N ALA A 36 7.07 -9.25 16.13
CA ALA A 36 7.92 -10.02 15.22
C ALA A 36 8.45 -9.19 14.03
N ILE A 37 8.00 -7.94 13.87
CA ILE A 37 8.49 -7.01 12.85
C ILE A 37 9.51 -6.06 13.51
N SER A 38 10.75 -6.02 13.00
CA SER A 38 11.82 -5.25 13.64
C SER A 38 11.58 -3.75 13.66
N ALA A 39 10.84 -3.20 12.68
CA ALA A 39 10.42 -1.80 12.67
C ALA A 39 9.59 -1.36 13.90
N TYR A 40 8.93 -2.30 14.61
CA TYR A 40 8.19 -2.01 15.84
C TYR A 40 9.06 -2.05 17.10
N GLY A 41 10.36 -2.35 16.99
CA GLY A 41 11.31 -2.30 18.11
C GLY A 41 11.11 -3.38 19.18
N GLY A 42 10.37 -4.44 18.88
CA GLY A 42 10.10 -5.54 19.81
C GLY A 42 11.32 -6.40 20.16
N ARG A 43 11.18 -7.27 21.17
CA ARG A 43 12.24 -8.19 21.64
C ARG A 43 12.86 -9.04 20.53
N LEU A 44 12.10 -9.37 19.49
CA LEU A 44 12.56 -10.20 18.38
C LEU A 44 13.41 -9.46 17.35
N ALA A 45 13.42 -8.11 17.35
CA ALA A 45 14.05 -7.31 16.31
C ALA A 45 15.54 -7.63 16.07
N LYS A 46 16.26 -8.03 17.13
CA LYS A 46 17.69 -8.38 17.06
C LYS A 46 17.94 -9.80 16.54
N VAL A 47 17.02 -10.73 16.80
CA VAL A 47 17.21 -12.16 16.49
C VAL A 47 16.51 -12.59 15.20
N ALA A 48 15.46 -11.84 14.79
CA ALA A 48 14.69 -12.06 13.58
C ALA A 48 14.44 -10.71 12.88
N PRO A 49 15.47 -10.10 12.27
CA PRO A 49 15.32 -8.82 11.58
C PRO A 49 14.50 -8.94 10.30
N THR A 50 13.70 -7.92 10.00
CA THR A 50 12.85 -7.82 8.80
C THR A 50 13.29 -6.67 7.88
N PRO A 51 14.50 -6.72 7.27
CA PRO A 51 15.11 -5.56 6.61
C PRO A 51 14.28 -4.98 5.46
N ASN A 52 13.52 -5.81 4.73
CA ASN A 52 12.65 -5.36 3.65
C ASN A 52 11.40 -4.63 4.17
N ILE A 53 10.81 -5.10 5.29
CA ILE A 53 9.68 -4.43 5.93
C ILE A 53 10.16 -3.14 6.60
N ASP A 54 11.33 -3.16 7.22
CA ASP A 54 11.95 -1.98 7.83
C ASP A 54 12.23 -0.89 6.79
N ARG A 55 12.58 -1.27 5.57
CA ARG A 55 12.73 -0.33 4.44
C ARG A 55 11.38 0.32 4.11
N LEU A 56 10.30 -0.45 3.99
CA LEU A 56 8.95 0.09 3.76
C LEU A 56 8.51 1.03 4.88
N ALA A 57 8.82 0.68 6.13
CA ALA A 57 8.53 1.49 7.30
C ALA A 57 9.27 2.84 7.30
N ARG A 58 10.55 2.87 6.89
CA ARG A 58 11.34 4.11 6.77
C ARG A 58 10.91 5.00 5.60
N GLU A 59 10.51 4.40 4.48
CA GLU A 59 10.08 5.12 3.27
C GLU A 59 8.61 5.55 3.32
N GLY A 60 7.84 5.02 4.27
CA GLY A 60 6.40 5.24 4.40
C GLY A 60 5.99 5.62 5.81
N ALA A 61 4.97 4.93 6.31
CA ALA A 61 4.40 5.17 7.63
C ALA A 61 4.24 3.85 8.41
N ILE A 62 4.33 3.94 9.73
CA ILE A 62 4.06 2.83 10.66
C ILE A 62 2.77 3.15 11.42
N LEU A 63 1.86 2.18 11.48
CA LEU A 63 0.64 2.28 12.29
C LEU A 63 0.90 1.64 13.66
N THR A 64 1.02 2.45 14.72
CA THR A 64 1.32 1.95 16.07
C THR A 64 0.09 1.51 16.86
N ASN A 65 -1.12 1.78 16.34
CA ASN A 65 -2.38 1.47 17.00
C ASN A 65 -3.41 0.94 15.98
N VAL A 66 -3.13 -0.23 15.42
CA VAL A 66 -3.97 -0.94 14.45
C VAL A 66 -4.35 -2.31 15.00
N PHE A 67 -5.61 -2.70 14.81
CA PHE A 67 -6.19 -3.90 15.39
C PHE A 67 -6.86 -4.76 14.33
N CYS A 68 -6.80 -6.08 14.51
CA CYS A 68 -7.70 -6.98 13.80
C CYS A 68 -9.09 -6.91 14.46
N THR A 69 -10.13 -6.91 13.63
CA THR A 69 -11.52 -6.96 14.11
C THR A 69 -11.87 -8.33 14.67
N ASN A 70 -11.30 -9.38 14.07
CA ASN A 70 -11.40 -10.77 14.50
C ASN A 70 -10.01 -11.41 14.43
N SER A 71 -9.66 -12.21 15.44
CA SER A 71 -8.36 -12.90 15.55
C SER A 71 -8.36 -14.31 14.95
N ILE A 72 -9.35 -14.67 14.12
CA ILE A 72 -9.38 -15.91 13.33
C ILE A 72 -9.11 -15.55 11.86
N CYS A 73 -8.33 -16.38 11.18
CA CYS A 73 -7.76 -16.06 9.87
C CYS A 73 -8.84 -15.73 8.80
N SER A 74 -9.90 -16.55 8.68
CA SER A 74 -10.98 -16.34 7.72
C SER A 74 -11.82 -15.08 7.98
N PRO A 75 -12.40 -14.85 9.18
CA PRO A 75 -13.17 -13.64 9.44
C PRO A 75 -12.31 -12.37 9.41
N SER A 76 -11.04 -12.42 9.87
CA SER A 76 -10.10 -11.29 9.73
C SER A 76 -9.94 -10.84 8.28
N ARG A 77 -9.69 -11.80 7.37
CA ARG A 77 -9.61 -11.54 5.92
C ARG A 77 -10.93 -11.05 5.36
N ALA A 78 -12.06 -11.63 5.78
CA ALA A 78 -13.38 -11.21 5.34
C ALA A 78 -13.64 -9.75 5.70
N CYS A 79 -13.30 -9.30 6.91
CA CYS A 79 -13.40 -7.89 7.30
C CYS A 79 -12.58 -6.96 6.40
N VAL A 80 -11.33 -7.32 6.09
CA VAL A 80 -10.47 -6.52 5.21
C VAL A 80 -11.02 -6.43 3.79
N LEU A 81 -11.49 -7.56 3.23
CA LEU A 81 -11.96 -7.63 1.84
C LEU A 81 -13.33 -6.97 1.64
N THR A 82 -14.21 -7.07 2.64
CA THR A 82 -15.58 -6.54 2.55
C THR A 82 -15.71 -5.13 3.11
N GLY A 83 -14.79 -4.70 3.98
CA GLY A 83 -14.93 -3.45 4.74
C GLY A 83 -16.03 -3.51 5.81
N GLN A 84 -16.49 -4.70 6.18
CA GLN A 84 -17.61 -4.92 7.09
C GLN A 84 -17.18 -5.78 8.28
N TYR A 85 -17.77 -5.53 9.46
CA TYR A 85 -17.60 -6.42 10.63
C TYR A 85 -18.25 -7.80 10.40
N ASP A 86 -17.78 -8.81 11.14
CA ASP A 86 -18.24 -10.20 11.03
C ASP A 86 -19.76 -10.36 11.11
N HIS A 87 -20.40 -9.64 12.03
CA HIS A 87 -21.85 -9.69 12.22
C HIS A 87 -22.65 -9.15 11.01
N VAL A 88 -21.99 -8.43 10.09
CA VAL A 88 -22.58 -7.92 8.86
C VAL A 88 -22.24 -8.84 7.68
N ASN A 89 -20.98 -9.29 7.59
CA ASN A 89 -20.51 -10.10 6.45
C ASN A 89 -20.80 -11.61 6.60
N GLY A 90 -21.14 -12.09 7.80
CA GLY A 90 -21.52 -13.47 8.08
C GLY A 90 -20.36 -14.48 8.18
N ALA A 91 -19.11 -14.03 8.07
CA ALA A 91 -17.94 -14.88 8.25
C ALA A 91 -17.59 -14.98 9.74
N PHE A 92 -17.82 -16.16 10.34
CA PHE A 92 -17.58 -16.41 11.77
C PHE A 92 -16.46 -17.44 12.04
N GLY A 93 -15.95 -18.10 11.00
CA GLY A 93 -14.94 -19.18 11.08
C GLY A 93 -14.05 -19.26 9.86
#